data_AF-A0A7V6CR54-F1
#
_entry.id   AF-A0A7V6CR54-F1
#
_cell.length_a   1.000
_cell.length_b   1.000
_cell.length_c   1.000
_cell.angle_alpha   90.00
_cell.angle_beta   90.00
_cell.angle_gamma   90.00
#
_symmetry.space_group_name_H-M   'P 1'
#
loop_
_entity.id
_entity.type
_entity.pdbx_description
1 polymer ?
#
loop_
_entity_poly.entity_id
_entity_poly.type
_entity_poly.pdbx_seq_one_letter_code
_entity_poly.pdbx_strand_id
1 'polypeptide(L)'
;MKQATILMGLVLACAVAMAQPTIDGRNIPSEFGAALASQTNYTGYGDHTGGVTWGSELDQLFVRCQGGVLYIGVTGNLEGNGNAFHFYIDTGRNPNNTFTLTTGCINCSVQGM
;
A
#
# COMPACT_ATOMS: atom_id res chain seq x y z
N MET A 1 51.38 -22.78 28.77
CA MET A 1 50.20 -23.44 28.15
C MET A 1 49.10 -23.44 29.21
N LYS A 2 47.94 -22.81 29.07
CA LYS A 2 47.02 -22.80 27.94
C LYS A 2 46.22 -21.49 27.97
N GLN A 3 46.01 -20.92 26.80
CA GLN A 3 45.27 -19.67 26.59
C GLN A 3 43.80 -19.88 26.93
N ALA A 4 43.21 -18.94 27.67
CA ALA A 4 41.78 -18.90 27.93
C ALA A 4 41.09 -18.31 26.69
N THR A 5 40.52 -19.21 25.88
CA THR A 5 39.79 -18.86 24.66
C THR A 5 38.47 -18.18 25.03
N ILE A 6 38.39 -16.87 24.80
CA ILE A 6 37.14 -16.10 24.85
C ILE A 6 36.33 -16.49 23.62
N LEU A 7 35.21 -17.20 23.83
CA LEU A 7 34.25 -17.53 22.78
C LEU A 7 33.35 -16.31 22.56
N MET A 8 33.75 -15.43 21.65
CA MET A 8 32.95 -14.29 21.20
C MET A 8 31.81 -14.81 20.32
N GLY A 9 30.63 -15.02 20.89
CA GLY A 9 29.42 -15.38 20.16
C GLY A 9 28.94 -14.20 19.31
N LEU A 10 29.29 -14.19 18.02
CA LEU A 10 28.79 -13.23 17.05
C LEU A 10 27.36 -13.62 16.66
N VAL A 11 26.37 -13.11 17.40
CA VAL A 11 24.96 -13.22 17.01
C VAL A 11 24.74 -12.31 15.80
N LEU A 12 24.74 -12.91 14.61
CA LEU A 12 24.41 -12.23 13.37
C LEU A 12 22.91 -11.95 13.37
N ALA A 13 22.51 -10.75 13.76
CA ALA A 13 21.14 -10.29 13.60
C ALA A 13 20.88 -10.10 12.09
N CYS A 14 20.27 -11.09 11.45
CA CYS A 14 19.77 -10.97 10.09
C CYS A 14 18.66 -9.92 10.08
N ALA A 15 19.01 -8.66 9.78
CA ALA A 15 18.02 -7.66 9.45
C ALA A 15 17.32 -8.12 8.16
N VAL A 16 16.05 -8.52 8.29
CA VAL A 16 15.22 -8.81 7.12
C VAL A 16 15.02 -7.51 6.34
N ALA A 17 15.75 -7.35 5.24
CA ALA A 17 15.50 -6.30 4.27
C ALA A 17 14.16 -6.64 3.60
N MET A 18 13.07 -6.12 4.15
CA MET A 18 11.75 -6.25 3.53
C MET A 18 11.79 -5.46 2.21
N ALA A 19 11.59 -6.15 1.08
CA ALA A 19 11.47 -5.47 -0.20
C ALA A 19 10.37 -4.41 -0.14
N GLN A 20 10.64 -3.25 -0.74
CA GLN A 20 9.62 -2.21 -0.90
C GLN A 20 8.57 -2.71 -1.90
N PRO A 21 7.27 -2.43 -1.69
CA PRO A 21 6.24 -2.75 -2.67
C PRO A 21 6.49 -2.07 -4.01
N THR A 22 6.13 -2.74 -5.10
CA THR A 22 6.16 -2.18 -6.45
C THR A 22 4.90 -1.35 -6.67
N ILE A 23 5.04 -0.15 -7.23
CA ILE A 23 3.88 0.74 -7.47
C ILE A 23 3.34 0.49 -8.87
N ASP A 24 2.71 -0.68 -9.08
CA ASP A 24 2.12 -1.08 -10.37
C ASP A 24 0.68 -1.60 -10.28
N GLY A 25 0.10 -1.65 -9.07
CA GLY A 25 -1.25 -2.11 -8.82
C GLY A 25 -1.44 -3.63 -8.88
N ARG A 26 -0.35 -4.42 -8.83
CA ARG A 26 -0.41 -5.89 -8.88
C ARG A 26 0.05 -6.52 -7.57
N ASN A 27 -0.37 -7.76 -7.33
CA ASN A 27 0.12 -8.64 -6.25
C ASN A 27 0.09 -8.03 -4.83
N ILE A 28 -0.80 -7.06 -4.58
CA ILE A 28 -0.84 -6.24 -3.37
C ILE A 28 -0.80 -7.08 -2.07
N PRO A 29 -1.62 -8.13 -1.89
CA PRO A 29 -1.58 -8.93 -0.65
C PRO A 29 -0.23 -9.59 -0.40
N SER A 30 0.46 -10.04 -1.46
CA SER A 30 1.78 -10.67 -1.32
C SER A 30 2.89 -9.66 -1.00
N GLU A 31 2.76 -8.42 -1.47
CA GLU A 31 3.76 -7.37 -1.27
C GLU A 31 3.59 -6.63 0.08
N PHE A 32 2.34 -6.49 0.53
CA PHE A 32 2.01 -5.77 1.77
C PHE A 32 1.81 -6.70 2.98
N GLY A 33 1.48 -7.97 2.76
CA GLY A 33 1.17 -8.93 3.82
C GLY A 33 -0.29 -8.89 4.25
N ALA A 34 -0.56 -8.80 5.55
CA ALA A 34 -1.93 -8.79 6.06
C ALA A 34 -2.64 -7.47 5.74
N ALA A 35 -3.91 -7.56 5.32
CA ALA A 35 -4.75 -6.38 5.11
C ALA A 35 -4.94 -5.62 6.44
N LEU A 36 -4.89 -4.29 6.37
CA LEU A 36 -5.23 -3.42 7.49
C LEU A 36 -6.74 -3.42 7.73
N ALA A 37 -7.52 -3.44 6.65
CA ALA A 37 -8.97 -3.54 6.69
C ALA A 37 -9.47 -4.35 5.49
N SER A 38 -10.60 -5.04 5.68
CA SER A 38 -11.37 -5.61 4.59
C SER A 38 -12.75 -4.98 4.63
N GLN A 39 -13.28 -4.62 3.47
CA GLN A 39 -14.62 -4.11 3.36
C GLN A 39 -15.60 -5.23 3.65
N THR A 40 -16.50 -4.99 4.60
CA THR A 40 -17.60 -5.92 4.92
C THR A 40 -18.96 -5.32 4.65
N ASN A 41 -19.01 -4.04 4.23
CA ASN A 41 -20.22 -3.33 3.87
C ASN A 41 -20.15 -2.95 2.40
N TYR A 42 -20.85 -3.73 1.58
CA TYR A 42 -20.79 -3.62 0.13
C TYR A 42 -21.43 -2.33 -0.37
N THR A 43 -20.86 -1.75 -1.43
CA THR A 43 -21.30 -0.42 -1.94
C THR A 43 -22.62 -0.48 -2.71
N GLY A 44 -23.10 -1.68 -3.02
CA GLY A 44 -24.28 -1.91 -3.87
C GLY A 44 -24.04 -1.70 -5.37
N TYR A 45 -22.85 -1.25 -5.76
CA TYR A 45 -22.43 -1.15 -7.18
C TYR A 45 -21.91 -2.48 -7.71
N GLY A 46 -21.53 -3.40 -6.82
CA GLY A 46 -21.19 -4.79 -7.11
C GLY A 46 -19.75 -5.02 -7.63
N ASP A 47 -19.38 -6.30 -7.59
CA ASP A 47 -18.09 -6.79 -8.09
C ASP A 47 -18.09 -6.99 -9.61
N HIS A 48 -16.97 -6.64 -10.23
CA HIS A 48 -16.67 -7.01 -11.61
C HIS A 48 -16.22 -8.48 -11.70
N THR A 49 -17.17 -9.42 -11.58
CA THR A 49 -16.90 -10.87 -11.60
C THR A 49 -17.68 -11.60 -12.69
N GLY A 50 -17.08 -12.66 -13.25
CA GLY A 50 -17.80 -13.80 -13.85
C GLY A 50 -18.91 -13.51 -14.87
N GLY A 51 -18.85 -12.39 -15.59
CA GLY A 51 -19.87 -11.97 -16.58
C GLY A 51 -20.57 -10.65 -16.28
N VAL A 52 -20.38 -10.09 -15.08
CA VAL A 52 -20.76 -8.70 -14.76
C VAL A 52 -19.58 -7.80 -15.10
N THR A 53 -19.79 -6.87 -16.05
CA THR A 53 -18.72 -6.00 -16.57
C THR A 53 -18.77 -4.57 -16.04
N TRP A 54 -19.52 -4.35 -14.96
CA TRP A 54 -19.74 -3.04 -14.32
C TRP A 54 -19.62 -3.17 -12.80
N GLY A 55 -19.50 -2.04 -12.11
CA GLY A 55 -19.42 -1.98 -10.66
C GLY A 55 -18.12 -1.41 -10.11
N SER A 56 -18.18 -0.85 -8.91
CA SER A 56 -17.03 -0.31 -8.18
C SER A 56 -17.12 -0.70 -6.71
N GLU A 57 -16.16 -1.49 -6.25
CA GLU A 57 -16.15 -2.12 -4.94
C GLU A 57 -14.71 -2.23 -4.44
N LEU A 58 -14.48 -1.88 -3.17
CA LEU A 58 -13.22 -2.14 -2.50
C LEU A 58 -13.31 -3.48 -1.79
N ASP A 59 -12.24 -4.25 -1.84
CA ASP A 59 -12.14 -5.51 -1.08
C ASP A 59 -11.31 -5.31 0.18
N GLN A 60 -10.07 -4.83 0.01
CA GLN A 60 -9.10 -4.78 1.09
C GLN A 60 -8.23 -3.52 0.98
N LEU A 61 -7.90 -2.97 2.14
CA LEU A 61 -6.99 -1.86 2.31
C LEU A 61 -5.71 -2.36 2.97
N PHE A 62 -4.57 -2.05 2.37
CA PHE A 62 -3.24 -2.33 2.87
C PHE A 62 -2.51 -1.00 3.07
N VAL A 63 -1.90 -0.83 4.25
CA VAL A 63 -1.14 0.38 4.55
C VAL A 63 0.16 -0.02 5.20
N ARG A 64 1.26 0.57 4.73
CA ARG A 64 2.59 0.29 5.25
C ARG A 64 3.45 1.54 5.24
N CYS A 65 4.15 1.79 6.35
CA CYS A 65 5.19 2.81 6.41
C CYS A 65 6.56 2.14 6.31
N GLN A 66 7.35 2.48 5.29
CA GLN A 66 8.70 1.95 5.11
C GLN A 66 9.63 3.06 4.63
N GLY A 67 10.78 3.22 5.28
CA GLY A 67 11.79 4.22 4.87
C GLY A 67 11.29 5.67 4.89
N GLY A 68 10.28 5.99 5.73
CA GLY A 68 9.66 7.31 5.77
C GLY A 68 8.58 7.55 4.70
N VAL A 69 8.24 6.55 3.89
CA VAL A 69 7.20 6.62 2.85
C VAL A 69 5.97 5.83 3.29
N LEU A 70 4.79 6.43 3.09
CA LEU A 70 3.49 5.78 3.27
C LEU A 70 3.07 5.11 1.95
N TYR A 71 2.94 3.79 1.99
CA TYR A 71 2.41 2.97 0.89
C TYR A 71 0.97 2.61 1.20
N ILE A 72 0.10 2.80 0.21
CA ILE A 72 -1.32 2.43 0.29
C ILE A 72 -1.60 1.51 -0.90
N GLY A 73 -2.06 0.30 -0.61
CA GLY A 73 -2.54 -0.67 -1.59
C GLY A 73 -4.03 -0.91 -1.39
N VAL A 74 -4.79 -0.94 -2.46
CA VAL A 74 -6.23 -1.22 -2.43
C VAL A 74 -6.57 -2.26 -3.48
N THR A 75 -7.32 -3.28 -3.09
CA THR A 75 -7.86 -4.31 -3.99
C THR A 75 -9.36 -4.12 -4.21
N GLY A 76 -9.90 -4.79 -5.23
CA GLY A 76 -11.27 -4.65 -5.67
C GLY A 76 -11.34 -4.18 -7.13
N ASN A 77 -12.48 -3.62 -7.51
CA ASN A 77 -12.72 -3.09 -8.85
C ASN A 77 -13.09 -1.60 -8.81
N LEU A 78 -12.64 -0.89 -9.85
CA LEU A 78 -13.05 0.46 -10.16
C LEU A 78 -13.55 0.47 -11.61
N GLU A 79 -14.78 0.89 -11.81
CA GLU A 79 -15.37 0.96 -13.15
C GLU A 79 -14.78 2.14 -13.92
N GLY A 80 -14.45 1.93 -15.20
CA GLY A 80 -13.89 2.95 -16.09
C GLY A 80 -14.93 3.93 -16.64
N ASN A 81 -15.82 4.46 -15.80
CA ASN A 81 -16.94 5.33 -16.19
C ASN A 81 -16.92 6.70 -15.49
N GLY A 82 -15.76 7.11 -14.96
CA GLY A 82 -15.59 8.35 -14.21
C GLY A 82 -15.68 8.19 -12.68
N ASN A 83 -15.98 6.98 -12.19
CA ASN A 83 -15.82 6.65 -10.77
C ASN A 83 -14.36 6.83 -10.31
N ALA A 84 -14.19 7.25 -9.06
CA ALA A 84 -12.88 7.50 -8.47
C ALA A 84 -12.81 7.06 -7.01
N PHE A 85 -11.61 6.70 -6.56
CA PHE A 85 -11.30 6.54 -5.14
C PHE A 85 -10.75 7.84 -4.58
N HIS A 86 -11.31 8.27 -3.44
CA HIS A 86 -10.87 9.46 -2.75
C HIS A 86 -10.14 9.05 -1.46
N PHE A 87 -8.85 9.40 -1.35
CA PHE A 87 -8.08 9.22 -0.13
C PHE A 87 -7.91 10.56 0.57
N TYR A 88 -8.34 10.62 1.83
CA TYR A 88 -8.14 11.77 2.70
C TYR A 88 -7.15 11.35 3.80
N ILE A 89 -6.07 12.12 3.96
CA ILE A 89 -5.01 11.82 4.92
C ILE A 89 -4.90 13.00 5.88
N ASP A 90 -5.41 12.82 7.09
CA ASP A 90 -5.24 13.77 8.18
C ASP A 90 -4.01 13.39 9.01
N THR A 91 -3.00 14.25 8.98
CA THR A 91 -1.70 14.04 9.62
C THR A 91 -1.54 14.83 10.93
N GLY A 92 -2.58 15.57 11.36
CA GLY A 92 -2.65 16.20 12.68
C GLY A 92 -1.58 17.24 13.04
N ARG A 93 -0.62 17.60 12.16
CA ARG A 93 0.45 18.55 12.54
C ARG A 93 1.15 19.25 11.35
N ASN A 94 1.23 20.59 11.47
CA ASN A 94 1.96 21.59 10.66
C ASN A 94 1.34 21.95 9.28
N PRO A 95 1.12 23.25 8.96
CA PRO A 95 0.70 23.71 7.61
C PRO A 95 1.64 23.32 6.46
N ASN A 96 2.81 22.75 6.74
CA ASN A 96 3.84 22.41 5.75
C ASN A 96 3.85 20.94 5.31
N ASN A 97 2.77 20.18 5.51
CA ASN A 97 2.68 18.79 5.03
C ASN A 97 2.53 18.76 3.50
N THR A 98 3.66 18.99 2.84
CA THR A 98 3.77 18.90 1.40
C THR A 98 3.97 17.42 1.07
N PHE A 99 3.05 16.84 0.31
CA PHE A 99 3.35 15.63 -0.46
C PHE A 99 4.41 16.02 -1.49
N THR A 100 5.69 16.01 -1.11
CA THR A 100 6.78 16.30 -2.03
C THR A 100 6.91 15.10 -2.98
N LEU A 101 6.25 15.18 -4.13
CA LEU A 101 6.41 14.26 -5.25
C LEU A 101 7.88 14.29 -5.68
N THR A 102 8.69 13.37 -5.15
CA THR A 102 10.13 13.44 -5.33
C THR A 102 10.54 12.85 -6.69
N THR A 103 9.72 11.98 -7.30
CA THR A 103 9.75 11.59 -8.73
C THR A 103 8.71 10.49 -8.96
N GLY A 104 7.74 10.69 -9.87
CA GLY A 104 6.68 9.72 -10.20
C GLY A 104 5.30 10.12 -9.64
N CYS A 105 4.38 10.45 -10.54
CA CYS A 105 3.21 11.30 -10.30
C CYS A 105 2.12 10.70 -9.40
N ILE A 106 1.41 11.53 -8.61
CA ILE A 106 -0.07 11.47 -8.58
C ILE A 106 -0.49 12.26 -9.81
N ASN A 107 -0.76 11.57 -10.92
CA ASN A 107 -1.16 12.24 -12.15
C ASN A 107 -2.65 12.63 -12.05
N CYS A 108 -2.93 13.86 -11.62
CA CYS A 108 -4.26 14.49 -11.79
C CYS A 108 -4.44 15.10 -13.20
N SER A 109 -3.72 14.64 -14.23
CA SER A 109 -4.13 14.82 -15.62
C SER A 109 -4.81 13.52 -16.05
N VAL A 110 -6.14 13.41 -16.01
CA VAL A 110 -7.10 14.23 -16.74
C VAL A 110 -8.43 14.29 -15.99
N GLN A 111 -8.69 15.38 -15.24
CA GLN A 111 -10.07 15.84 -15.06
C GLN A 111 -10.50 16.51 -16.37
N GLY A 112 -11.07 15.72 -17.26
CA GLY A 112 -11.59 16.21 -18.54
C GLY A 112 -11.69 15.08 -19.55
N MET A 113 -12.74 14.28 -19.46
CA MET A 113 -13.91 14.28 -20.35
C MET A 113 -15.00 13.41 -19.70
#